data_AF-A0A3C0RAF8-F1
#
_entry.id   AF-A0A3C0RAF8-F1
#
_cell.length_a   1.000
_cell.length_b   1.000
_cell.length_c   1.000
_cell.angle_alpha   90.00
_cell.angle_beta   90.00
_cell.angle_gamma   90.00
#
_symmetry.space_group_name_H-M   'P 1'
#
loop_
_entity.id
_entity.type
_entity.pdbx_description
1 polymer ?
#
loop_
_entity_poly.entity_id
_entity_poly.type
_entity_poly.pdbx_seq_one_letter_code
_entity_poly.pdbx_strand_id
1 'polypeptide(L)'
;MVLLGILLFAACRPGPKQHRTEAQNGVIDLRQADLSSGSYSLNGEWLIHPYRLLFPGDIGIGSPARFPLIWNKLSVKGVELSSMGYATYRLNVYLPAKHRPLAITIPDAYSSQRLFVNGQLIAEHGKPDTSEAQ
;
A
#
# COMPACT_ATOMS: atom_id res chain seq x y z
N MET A 1 -39.70 -29.19 41.92
CA MET A 1 -38.26 -28.94 41.66
C MET A 1 -38.18 -28.21 40.31
N VAL A 2 -38.16 -26.87 40.31
CA VAL A 2 -38.16 -26.06 39.09
C VAL A 2 -36.72 -25.58 38.87
N LEU A 3 -36.06 -26.09 37.82
CA LEU A 3 -34.75 -25.59 37.39
C LEU A 3 -34.97 -24.37 36.49
N LEU A 4 -34.61 -23.19 37.00
CA LEU A 4 -34.59 -21.95 36.24
C LEU A 4 -33.28 -21.89 35.45
N GLY A 5 -33.34 -22.18 34.14
CA GLY A 5 -32.20 -22.08 33.23
C GLY A 5 -31.92 -20.61 32.89
N ILE A 6 -30.79 -20.08 33.37
CA ILE A 6 -30.31 -18.74 33.03
C ILE A 6 -29.61 -18.83 31.66
N LEU A 7 -30.25 -18.28 30.61
CA LEU A 7 -29.60 -18.02 29.33
C LEU A 7 -28.70 -16.79 29.46
N LEU A 8 -27.39 -17.02 29.64
CA LEU A 8 -26.37 -16.00 29.48
C LEU A 8 -26.15 -15.74 27.98
N PHE A 9 -26.89 -14.78 27.43
CA PHE A 9 -26.57 -14.20 26.12
C PHE A 9 -25.28 -13.37 26.26
N ALA A 10 -24.15 -13.99 25.96
CA ALA A 10 -22.90 -13.27 25.77
C ALA A 10 -23.03 -12.41 24.51
N ALA A 11 -23.37 -11.13 24.70
CA ALA A 11 -23.33 -10.14 23.65
C ALA A 11 -21.88 -9.95 23.21
N CYS A 12 -21.49 -10.57 22.09
CA CYS A 12 -20.26 -10.24 21.39
C CYS A 12 -20.32 -8.77 20.98
N ARG A 13 -19.74 -7.89 21.80
CA ARG A 13 -19.49 -6.51 21.41
C ARG A 13 -18.36 -6.55 20.38
N PRO A 14 -18.57 -6.10 19.12
CA PRO A 14 -17.46 -5.93 18.21
C PRO A 14 -16.47 -4.96 18.85
N GLY A 15 -15.22 -5.41 19.01
CA GLY A 15 -14.15 -4.60 19.57
C GLY A 15 -13.93 -3.32 18.75
N PRO A 16 -13.30 -2.30 19.34
CA PRO A 16 -12.97 -1.08 18.61
C PRO A 16 -12.22 -1.44 17.32
N LYS A 17 -12.67 -0.93 16.17
CA LYS A 17 -11.98 -1.09 14.90
C LYS A 17 -10.60 -0.45 15.05
N GLN A 18 -9.58 -1.28 15.24
CA GLN A 18 -8.21 -0.84 15.42
C GLN A 18 -7.81 -0.07 14.15
N HIS A 19 -7.45 1.20 14.33
CA HIS A 19 -6.96 2.03 13.24
C HIS A 19 -5.67 1.39 12.72
N ARG A 20 -5.66 0.92 11.47
CA ARG A 20 -4.42 0.37 10.89
C ARG A 20 -3.51 1.54 10.60
N THR A 21 -2.39 1.56 11.31
CA THR A 21 -1.33 2.57 11.15
C THR A 21 -0.40 2.26 9.98
N GLU A 22 -0.52 1.07 9.37
CA GLU A 22 0.29 0.62 8.24
C GLU A 22 -0.58 -0.01 7.15
N ALA A 23 -0.12 0.12 5.90
CA ALA A 23 -0.68 -0.58 4.75
C ALA A 23 -0.58 -2.10 4.92
N GLN A 24 -1.59 -2.82 4.48
CA GLN A 24 -1.60 -4.28 4.43
C GLN A 24 -2.20 -4.75 3.12
N ASN A 25 -1.54 -5.72 2.46
CA ASN A 25 -1.96 -6.24 1.17
C ASN A 25 -2.31 -5.16 0.12
N GLY A 26 -1.53 -4.07 0.06
CA GLY A 26 -1.75 -2.97 -0.87
C GLY A 26 -2.90 -2.04 -0.52
N VAL A 27 -3.38 -2.05 0.72
CA VAL A 27 -4.45 -1.16 1.17
C VAL A 27 -4.06 -0.48 2.46
N ILE A 28 -4.24 0.84 2.52
CA ILE A 28 -4.30 1.60 3.77
C ILE A 28 -5.64 2.32 3.86
N ASP A 29 -6.30 2.21 5.01
CA ASP A 29 -7.62 2.80 5.25
C ASP A 29 -7.51 3.97 6.23
N LEU A 30 -7.46 5.18 5.69
CA LEU A 30 -7.39 6.45 6.40
C LEU A 30 -8.75 7.14 6.49
N ARG A 31 -9.87 6.46 6.20
CA ARG A 31 -11.22 7.09 6.19
C ARG A 31 -11.63 7.73 7.51
N GLN A 32 -11.02 7.29 8.60
CA GLN A 32 -11.29 7.80 9.95
C GLN A 32 -10.12 8.66 10.49
N ALA A 33 -9.07 8.86 9.69
CA ALA A 33 -7.89 9.60 10.09
C ALA A 33 -8.15 11.12 10.02
N ASP A 34 -7.58 11.87 10.97
CA ASP A 34 -7.57 13.33 10.91
C ASP A 34 -6.36 13.82 10.10
N LEU A 35 -6.55 14.01 8.80
CA LEU A 35 -5.51 14.49 7.88
C LEU A 35 -5.18 15.99 8.02
N SER A 36 -5.84 16.71 8.93
CA SER A 36 -5.60 18.16 9.10
C SER A 36 -4.36 18.46 9.94
N SER A 37 -3.99 17.53 10.83
CA SER A 37 -2.96 17.72 11.85
C SER A 37 -1.54 17.38 11.41
N GLY A 38 -1.34 16.83 10.21
CA GLY A 38 0.00 16.55 9.69
C GLY A 38 0.05 15.53 8.56
N SER A 39 1.21 14.88 8.44
CA SER A 39 1.48 13.85 7.44
C SER A 39 1.16 12.46 7.99
N TYR A 40 0.59 11.61 7.14
CA TYR A 40 0.36 10.20 7.46
C TYR A 40 1.35 9.35 6.69
N SER A 41 2.00 8.43 7.40
CA SER A 41 2.88 7.46 6.76
C SER A 41 2.05 6.50 5.92
N LEU A 42 2.54 6.21 4.71
CA LEU A 42 2.00 5.16 3.84
C LEU A 42 2.83 3.87 3.95
N ASN A 43 3.60 3.69 5.03
CA ASN A 43 4.43 2.51 5.26
C ASN A 43 3.57 1.25 5.44
N GLY A 44 4.16 0.09 5.17
CA GLY A 44 3.54 -1.22 5.35
C GLY A 44 3.70 -2.08 4.12
N GLU A 45 2.71 -2.92 3.83
CA GLU A 45 2.73 -3.81 2.67
C GLU A 45 2.02 -3.18 1.47
N TRP A 46 2.81 -2.79 0.46
CA TRP A 46 2.32 -2.42 -0.86
C TRP A 46 2.25 -3.68 -1.74
N LEU A 47 1.52 -3.62 -2.84
CA LEU A 47 1.64 -4.66 -3.87
C LEU A 47 2.84 -4.35 -4.76
N ILE A 48 3.67 -5.34 -5.03
CA ILE A 48 4.76 -5.27 -6.01
C ILE A 48 4.48 -6.21 -7.20
N HIS A 49 4.83 -5.72 -8.39
CA HIS A 49 4.90 -6.48 -9.63
C HIS A 49 6.33 -6.42 -10.17
N PRO A 50 7.21 -7.36 -9.77
CA PRO A 50 8.57 -7.42 -10.30
C PRO A 50 8.55 -7.70 -11.80
N TYR A 51 9.50 -7.10 -12.53
CA TYR A 51 9.68 -7.25 -13.98
C TYR A 51 8.41 -6.94 -14.78
N ARG A 52 7.61 -5.99 -14.29
CA ARG A 52 6.39 -5.49 -14.94
C ARG A 52 6.28 -3.99 -14.72
N LEU A 53 6.26 -3.22 -15.80
CA LEU A 53 5.86 -1.81 -15.81
C LEU A 53 4.38 -1.75 -16.16
N LEU A 54 3.53 -1.48 -15.16
CA LEU A 54 2.09 -1.36 -15.35
C LEU A 54 1.71 0.12 -15.44
N PHE A 55 0.81 0.42 -16.36
CA PHE A 55 0.21 1.73 -16.55
C PHE A 55 -1.21 1.77 -15.97
N PRO A 56 -1.79 2.97 -15.77
CA PRO A 56 -3.20 3.11 -15.42
C PRO A 56 -4.10 2.30 -16.36
N GLY A 57 -4.91 1.41 -15.76
CA GLY A 57 -5.80 0.50 -16.48
C GLY A 57 -5.27 -0.92 -16.66
N ASP A 58 -3.96 -1.13 -16.51
CA ASP A 58 -3.38 -2.46 -16.61
C ASP A 58 -3.78 -3.35 -15.41
N ILE A 59 -3.91 -4.64 -15.70
CA ILE A 59 -4.25 -5.66 -14.71
C ILE A 59 -2.99 -6.46 -14.38
N GLY A 60 -2.73 -6.62 -13.09
CA GLY A 60 -1.65 -7.45 -12.58
C GLY A 60 -2.00 -8.02 -11.22
N ILE A 61 -1.59 -9.26 -10.97
CA ILE A 61 -1.64 -9.84 -9.63
C ILE A 61 -0.32 -9.48 -8.95
N GLY A 62 -0.40 -8.69 -7.88
CA GLY A 62 0.76 -8.25 -7.11
C GLY A 62 1.00 -9.16 -5.92
N SER A 63 2.22 -9.14 -5.40
CA SER A 63 2.53 -9.77 -4.11
C SER A 63 2.70 -8.69 -3.05
N PRO A 64 2.25 -8.89 -1.80
CA PRO A 64 2.55 -7.98 -0.71
C PRO A 64 4.07 -7.85 -0.52
N ALA A 65 4.56 -6.62 -0.35
CA ALA A 65 5.96 -6.30 -0.15
C ALA A 65 6.08 -5.11 0.81
N ARG A 66 6.99 -5.22 1.78
CA ARG A 66 7.24 -4.16 2.74
C ARG A 66 7.83 -2.93 2.04
N PHE A 67 7.24 -1.77 2.31
CA PHE A 67 7.67 -0.47 1.81
C PHE A 67 7.66 0.56 2.96
N PRO A 68 8.68 1.43 3.06
CA PRO A 68 9.92 1.42 2.29
C PRO A 68 10.83 0.27 2.72
N LEU A 69 11.50 -0.35 1.76
CA LEU A 69 12.60 -1.29 1.98
C LEU A 69 13.48 -1.24 0.73
N ILE A 70 14.79 -1.45 0.89
CA ILE A 70 15.68 -1.65 -0.26
C ILE A 70 15.18 -2.89 -1.00
N TRP A 71 14.80 -2.74 -2.27
CA TRP A 71 14.00 -3.74 -2.97
C TRP A 71 14.72 -5.09 -3.19
N ASN A 72 16.06 -5.10 -3.29
CA ASN A 72 16.85 -6.32 -3.35
C ASN A 72 16.95 -7.07 -2.00
N LYS A 73 16.29 -6.55 -0.95
CA LYS A 73 16.03 -7.24 0.31
C LYS A 73 14.61 -7.79 0.40
N LEU A 74 13.79 -7.59 -0.62
CA LEU A 74 12.48 -8.20 -0.72
C LEU A 74 12.61 -9.62 -1.26
N SER A 75 11.85 -10.54 -0.64
CA SER A 75 11.60 -11.86 -1.18
C SER A 75 10.16 -11.93 -1.70
N VAL A 76 9.99 -12.20 -2.99
CA VAL A 76 8.68 -12.39 -3.62
C VAL A 76 8.55 -13.86 -3.98
N LYS A 77 7.57 -14.54 -3.37
CA LYS A 77 7.35 -15.99 -3.55
C LYS A 77 8.60 -16.84 -3.24
N GLY A 78 9.38 -16.46 -2.24
CA GLY A 78 10.58 -17.18 -1.82
C GLY A 78 11.84 -16.87 -2.63
N VAL A 79 11.77 -15.93 -3.59
CA VAL A 79 12.93 -15.51 -4.40
C VAL A 79 13.28 -14.06 -4.08
N GLU A 80 14.54 -13.82 -3.73
CA GLU A 80 15.05 -12.45 -3.54
C GLU A 80 15.13 -11.72 -4.89
N LEU A 81 14.78 -10.44 -4.90
CA LEU A 81 14.87 -9.63 -6.11
C LEU A 81 16.33 -9.24 -6.40
N SER A 82 16.69 -9.22 -7.69
CA SER A 82 17.96 -8.64 -8.13
C SER A 82 18.03 -7.15 -7.82
N SER A 83 19.24 -6.62 -7.64
CA SER A 83 19.46 -5.17 -7.59
C SER A 83 19.23 -4.49 -8.93
N MET A 84 19.22 -5.25 -10.02
CA MET A 84 18.96 -4.80 -11.38
C MET A 84 17.60 -5.28 -11.87
N GLY A 85 16.86 -4.37 -12.50
CA GLY A 85 15.58 -4.65 -13.12
C GLY A 85 14.60 -3.50 -12.94
N TYR A 86 13.32 -3.84 -13.00
CA TYR A 86 12.23 -2.87 -12.91
C TYR A 86 11.03 -3.50 -12.20
N ALA A 87 10.18 -2.67 -11.62
CA ALA A 87 8.97 -3.12 -10.94
C ALA A 87 7.92 -2.03 -10.91
N THR A 88 6.67 -2.43 -10.72
CA THR A 88 5.59 -1.51 -10.33
C THR A 88 5.17 -1.77 -8.90
N TYR A 89 5.11 -0.70 -8.11
CA TYR A 89 4.48 -0.72 -6.78
C TYR A 89 3.07 -0.13 -6.86
N ARG A 90 2.15 -0.68 -6.07
CA ARG A 90 0.75 -0.22 -6.00
C ARG A 90 0.24 -0.20 -4.57
N LEU A 91 -0.42 0.90 -4.22
CA LEU A 91 -1.14 1.07 -2.95
C LEU A 91 -2.50 1.73 -3.23
N ASN A 92 -3.55 1.21 -2.60
CA ASN A 92 -4.85 1.86 -2.53
C ASN A 92 -4.96 2.58 -1.19
N VAL A 93 -5.22 3.89 -1.23
CA VAL A 93 -5.39 4.74 -0.06
C VAL A 93 -6.85 5.15 0.04
N TYR A 94 -7.57 4.69 1.06
CA TYR A 94 -8.93 5.15 1.33
C TYR A 94 -8.90 6.37 2.22
N LEU A 95 -9.43 7.49 1.74
CA LEU A 95 -9.41 8.78 2.44
C LEU A 95 -10.77 9.13 3.03
N PRO A 96 -10.85 10.01 4.05
CA PRO A 96 -12.12 10.53 4.55
C PRO A 96 -12.90 11.19 3.42
N ALA A 97 -14.24 11.07 3.40
CA ALA A 97 -15.06 11.61 2.31
C ALA A 97 -14.90 13.14 2.10
N LYS A 98 -14.50 13.85 3.15
CA LYS A 98 -14.11 15.26 3.11
C LYS A 98 -12.70 15.38 3.66
N HIS A 99 -11.81 15.93 2.85
CA HIS A 99 -10.45 16.26 3.25
C HIS A 99 -10.01 17.54 2.53
N ARG A 100 -9.02 18.23 3.08
CA ARG A 100 -8.34 19.33 2.39
C ARG A 100 -7.51 18.79 1.21
N PRO A 101 -7.01 19.63 0.29
CA PRO A 101 -6.02 19.19 -0.70
C PRO A 101 -4.84 18.49 -0.03
N LEU A 102 -4.41 17.37 -0.61
CA LEU A 102 -3.33 16.53 -0.10
C LEU A 102 -2.16 16.56 -1.08
N ALA A 103 -0.97 16.34 -0.55
CA ALA A 103 0.24 16.08 -1.31
C ALA A 103 0.77 14.69 -0.93
N ILE A 104 1.51 14.06 -1.85
CA ILE A 104 2.22 12.83 -1.58
C ILE A 104 3.72 13.12 -1.57
N THR A 105 4.38 12.68 -0.51
CA THR A 105 5.85 12.67 -0.43
C THR A 105 6.31 11.25 -0.67
N ILE A 106 7.10 11.04 -1.71
CA ILE A 106 7.78 9.76 -1.97
C ILE A 106 9.27 9.96 -1.69
N PRO A 107 9.92 9.03 -0.96
CA PRO A 107 11.37 9.08 -0.76
C PRO A 107 12.13 8.91 -2.08
N ASP A 108 13.45 9.07 -2.04
CA ASP A 108 14.29 8.94 -3.23
C ASP A 108 14.07 7.60 -3.95
N ALA A 109 13.82 7.68 -5.25
CA ALA A 109 13.66 6.53 -6.12
C ALA A 109 14.86 6.41 -7.04
N TYR A 110 15.53 5.26 -7.01
CA TYR A 110 16.65 4.93 -7.88
C TYR A 110 16.23 3.84 -8.89
N SER A 111 16.61 3.89 -10.16
CA SER A 111 17.28 4.99 -10.89
C SER A 111 16.30 5.91 -11.63
N SER A 112 15.08 5.44 -11.88
CA SER A 112 14.02 6.19 -12.56
C SER A 112 12.65 5.79 -12.02
N GLN A 113 11.69 6.71 -12.07
CA GLN A 113 10.33 6.46 -11.60
C GLN A 113 9.28 7.24 -12.39
N ARG A 114 8.06 6.69 -12.40
CA ARG A 114 6.82 7.38 -12.76
C ARG A 114 5.80 7.14 -11.66
N LEU A 115 5.18 8.22 -11.18
CA LEU A 115 4.15 8.16 -10.15
C LEU A 115 2.80 8.52 -10.75
N PHE A 116 1.86 7.58 -10.65
CA PHE A 116 0.48 7.79 -11.03
C PHE A 116 -0.40 7.84 -9.79
N VAL A 117 -1.31 8.81 -9.71
CA VAL A 117 -2.36 8.88 -8.70
C VAL A 117 -3.70 8.95 -9.41
N ASN A 118 -4.60 8.03 -9.08
CA ASN A 118 -5.92 7.91 -9.71
C ASN A 118 -5.85 7.89 -11.25
N GLY A 119 -4.82 7.26 -11.80
CA GLY A 119 -4.58 7.12 -13.23
C GLY A 119 -3.92 8.32 -13.92
N GLN A 120 -3.67 9.41 -13.20
CA GLN A 120 -2.96 10.57 -13.74
C GLN A 120 -1.47 10.53 -13.35
N LEU A 121 -0.58 10.78 -14.31
CA LEU A 121 0.85 10.98 -14.04
C LEU A 121 1.04 12.29 -13.29
N ILE A 122 1.60 12.23 -12.07
CA ILE A 122 1.82 13.41 -11.22
C ILE A 122 3.29 13.72 -10.97
N ALA A 123 4.20 12.76 -11.19
CA ALA A 123 5.65 12.97 -11.12
C ALA A 123 6.39 11.95 -12.00
N GLU A 124 7.52 12.36 -12.58
CA GLU A 124 8.41 11.53 -13.39
C GLU A 124 9.87 11.95 -13.15
N HIS A 125 10.74 10.97 -12.96
CA HIS A 125 12.19 11.17 -12.89
C HIS A 125 12.86 10.10 -13.75
N GLY A 126 13.51 10.52 -14.85
CA GLY A 126 13.95 9.59 -15.88
C GLY A 126 12.78 8.86 -16.55
N LYS A 127 13.07 7.77 -17.27
CA LYS A 127 12.06 6.96 -17.94
C LYS A 127 12.33 5.49 -17.62
N PRO A 128 11.56 4.88 -16.69
CA PRO A 128 11.63 3.45 -16.46
C PRO A 128 11.40 2.69 -17.76
N ASP A 129 12.28 1.74 -18.05
CA ASP A 129 12.22 0.89 -19.22
C ASP A 129 12.59 -0.54 -18.84
N THR A 130 12.37 -1.47 -19.77
CA THR A 130 12.70 -2.89 -19.59
C THR A 130 14.10 -3.24 -20.08
N SER A 131 14.81 -2.30 -20.70
CA SER A 131 16.21 -2.48 -21.11
C SER A 131 17.12 -2.54 -19.89
N GLU A 132 18.11 -3.42 -19.92
CA GLU A 132 19.20 -3.38 -18.96
C GLU A 132 19.91 -2.01 -19.01
N ALA A 133 20.19 -1.43 -17.85
CA ALA A 133 21.09 -0.28 -17.81
C ALA A 133 22.47 -0.77 -18.25
N GLN A 134 23.00 -0.16 -19.31
CA GLN A 134 24.34 -0.45 -19.83
C GLN A 134 25.42 -0.15 -18.81
#